data_AF-A0A920QYL5-F1
#
_entry.id   AF-A0A920QYL5-F1
#
_cell.length_a   1.000
_cell.length_b   1.000
_cell.length_c   1.000
_cell.angle_alpha   90.00
_cell.angle_beta   90.00
_cell.angle_gamma   90.00
#
_symmetry.space_group_name_H-M   'P 1'
#
loop_
_entity.id
_entity.type
_entity.pdbx_description
1 polymer ?
#
loop_
_entity_poly.entity_id
_entity_poly.type
_entity_poly.pdbx_seq_one_letter_code
_entity_poly.pdbx_strand_id
1 'polypeptide(L)'
;MRPEIRSISTVTETHFGYAVTGVFHPGQKSQTPLKGVITRSYRGIPTPRMVVLHDFDYPATIGSYWGEIQGNIALAWVVGPVTDGGVRDLRKQKKWGFFLGKEVLVSHGYVHAVAYNVPWM
;
A
#
# COMPACT_ATOMS: atom_id res chain seq x y z
N MET A 1 8.51 1.55 11.68
CA MET A 1 8.19 2.48 10.58
C MET A 1 9.46 3.20 10.19
N ARG A 2 9.68 3.38 8.89
CA ARG A 2 10.89 4.01 8.35
C ARG A 2 10.74 5.53 8.34
N PRO A 3 11.79 6.31 8.64
CA PRO A 3 11.69 7.76 8.80
C PRO A 3 11.41 8.49 7.48
N GLU A 4 11.63 7.86 6.33
CA GLU A 4 11.38 8.46 5.01
C GLU A 4 9.90 8.44 4.61
N ILE A 5 9.06 7.67 5.31
CA ILE A 5 7.62 7.64 5.06
C ILE A 5 7.05 9.01 5.45
N ARG A 6 6.45 9.69 4.47
CA ARG A 6 5.88 11.02 4.63
C ARG A 6 4.46 11.08 4.11
N SER A 7 3.77 12.13 4.51
CA SER A 7 2.46 12.45 3.94
C SER A 7 2.62 12.89 2.49
N ILE A 8 2.06 12.11 1.57
CA ILE A 8 1.98 12.46 0.15
C ILE A 8 0.69 13.24 -0.13
N SER A 9 -0.36 12.91 0.62
CA SER A 9 -1.61 13.66 0.63
C SER A 9 -1.63 14.77 1.67
N THR A 10 -2.52 15.75 1.50
CA THR A 10 -2.94 16.58 2.63
C THR A 10 -3.73 15.73 3.62
N VAL A 11 -3.25 15.62 4.84
CA VAL A 11 -3.95 14.96 5.96
C VAL A 11 -4.47 16.05 6.88
N THR A 12 -5.81 16.15 6.99
CA THR A 12 -6.49 17.23 7.74
C THR A 12 -6.99 16.79 9.10
N GLU A 13 -6.98 15.49 9.37
CA GLU A 13 -7.48 14.89 10.60
C GLU A 13 -6.61 13.70 11.01
N THR A 14 -6.72 13.27 12.26
CA THR A 14 -6.02 12.08 12.75
C THR A 14 -6.74 10.82 12.31
N HIS A 15 -6.03 9.92 11.65
CA HIS A 15 -6.55 8.60 11.28
C HIS A 15 -5.97 7.52 12.22
N PHE A 16 -6.78 6.51 12.56
CA PHE A 16 -6.36 5.32 13.31
C PHE A 16 -7.01 4.06 12.70
N GLY A 17 -6.39 2.90 12.89
CA GLY A 17 -6.92 1.63 12.41
C GLY A 17 -5.98 0.45 12.58
N TYR A 18 -6.55 -0.75 12.47
CA TYR A 18 -5.81 -2.01 12.52
C TYR A 18 -5.01 -2.21 11.24
N ALA A 19 -3.73 -2.57 11.38
CA ALA A 19 -2.85 -2.80 10.24
C ALA A 19 -3.23 -4.09 9.50
N VAL A 20 -3.46 -3.95 8.20
CA VAL A 20 -3.46 -5.07 7.24
C VAL A 20 -2.14 -4.99 6.51
N THR A 21 -1.22 -5.91 6.80
CA THR A 21 0.12 -5.87 6.25
C THR A 21 0.20 -6.58 4.89
N GLY A 22 1.06 -6.09 4.02
CA GLY A 22 1.39 -6.73 2.76
C GLY A 22 2.82 -6.44 2.35
N VAL A 23 3.40 -7.33 1.56
CA VAL A 23 4.73 -7.14 0.98
C VAL A 23 4.62 -7.28 -0.53
N PHE A 24 5.28 -6.40 -1.28
CA PHE A 24 5.28 -6.41 -2.75
C PHE A 24 6.68 -6.22 -3.30
N HIS A 25 6.92 -6.67 -4.54
CA HIS A 25 8.24 -6.60 -5.17
C HIS A 25 8.13 -6.15 -6.65
N PRO A 26 8.46 -4.89 -6.95
CA PRO A 26 8.54 -4.37 -8.32
C PRO A 26 9.74 -4.87 -9.16
N GLY A 27 10.93 -5.00 -8.57
CA GLY A 27 12.22 -5.23 -9.24
C GLY A 27 12.44 -6.63 -9.77
N GLN A 28 11.72 -7.61 -9.22
CA GLN A 28 11.82 -9.00 -9.65
C GLN A 28 10.52 -9.48 -10.26
N LYS A 29 10.61 -10.11 -11.43
CA LYS A 29 9.47 -10.81 -12.02
C LYS A 29 9.14 -12.06 -11.19
N SER A 30 7.91 -12.14 -10.69
CA SER A 30 7.43 -13.35 -10.02
C SER A 30 7.18 -14.48 -11.01
N GLN A 31 7.60 -15.69 -10.67
CA GLN A 31 7.18 -16.91 -11.37
C GLN A 31 5.80 -17.39 -10.88
N THR A 32 5.41 -17.03 -9.66
CA THR A 32 4.15 -17.45 -9.04
C THR A 32 3.56 -16.29 -8.23
N PRO A 33 3.13 -15.20 -8.90
CA PRO A 33 2.59 -14.05 -8.19
C PRO A 33 1.34 -14.47 -7.42
N LEU A 34 1.15 -13.93 -6.22
CA LEU A 34 -0.08 -14.15 -5.47
C LEU A 34 -1.26 -13.69 -6.32
N LYS A 35 -2.07 -14.65 -6.78
CA LYS A 35 -3.31 -14.39 -7.50
C LYS A 35 -4.37 -13.97 -6.51
N GLY A 36 -4.43 -12.67 -6.23
CA GLY A 36 -5.41 -12.13 -5.31
C GLY A 36 -5.21 -10.66 -5.07
N VAL A 37 -6.29 -10.00 -4.66
CA VAL A 37 -6.23 -8.64 -4.14
C VAL A 37 -6.04 -8.75 -2.63
N ILE A 38 -5.32 -7.78 -2.07
CA ILE A 38 -5.12 -7.63 -0.62
C ILE A 38 -6.43 -7.72 0.18
N THR A 39 -7.60 -7.47 -0.43
CA THR A 39 -8.92 -7.58 0.22
C THR A 39 -9.21 -8.91 0.90
N ARG A 40 -8.66 -10.03 0.42
CA ARG A 40 -8.83 -11.32 1.11
C ARG A 40 -8.22 -11.31 2.51
N SER A 41 -7.13 -10.55 2.68
CA SER A 41 -6.44 -10.41 3.96
C SER A 41 -7.19 -9.55 4.98
N TYR A 42 -8.23 -8.80 4.56
CA TYR A 42 -9.03 -7.96 5.47
C TYR A 42 -9.94 -8.78 6.39
N ARG A 43 -10.21 -10.05 6.04
CA ARG A 43 -11.10 -10.93 6.82
C ARG A 43 -10.51 -11.20 8.19
N GLY A 44 -11.34 -11.05 9.23
CA GLY A 44 -10.94 -11.27 10.62
C GLY A 44 -10.21 -10.08 11.28
N ILE A 45 -9.88 -9.02 10.53
CA ILE A 45 -9.29 -7.80 11.07
C ILE A 45 -10.42 -6.81 11.40
N PRO A 46 -10.48 -6.21 12.61
CA PRO A 46 -11.54 -5.26 12.94
C PRO A 46 -11.42 -3.93 12.15
N THR A 47 -12.52 -3.19 12.04
CA THR A 47 -12.54 -1.81 11.50
C THR A 47 -12.29 -0.78 12.59
N PRO A 48 -11.73 0.41 12.28
CA PRO A 48 -11.19 0.85 10.99
C PRO A 48 -9.86 0.16 10.65
N ARG A 49 -9.51 0.04 9.36
CA ARG A 49 -8.28 -0.66 8.89
C ARG A 49 -7.37 0.26 8.11
N MET A 50 -6.07 0.05 8.24
CA MET A 50 -5.03 0.70 7.43
C MET A 50 -4.26 -0.35 6.67
N VAL A 51 -4.03 -0.13 5.37
CA VAL A 51 -3.16 -1.02 4.61
C VAL A 51 -1.72 -0.57 4.81
N VAL A 52 -0.87 -1.51 5.17
CA VAL A 52 0.52 -1.28 5.51
C VAL A 52 1.37 -2.13 4.58
N LEU A 53 2.08 -1.49 3.67
CA LEU A 53 2.80 -2.16 2.60
C LEU A 53 4.30 -1.99 2.75
N HIS A 54 5.02 -3.09 2.62
CA HIS A 54 6.46 -3.11 2.50
C HIS A 54 6.86 -3.33 1.04
N ASP A 55 7.67 -2.43 0.50
CA ASP A 55 8.34 -2.58 -0.79
C ASP A 55 9.67 -3.32 -0.60
N PHE A 56 9.78 -4.53 -1.16
CA PHE A 56 11.00 -5.33 -1.09
C PHE A 56 12.19 -4.67 -1.79
N ASP A 57 11.95 -3.74 -2.72
CA ASP A 57 13.03 -3.01 -3.38
C ASP A 57 13.53 -1.81 -2.56
N TYR A 58 12.95 -1.53 -1.39
CA TYR A 58 13.48 -0.47 -0.53
C TYR A 58 14.96 -0.72 -0.16
N PRO A 59 15.81 0.33 -0.16
CA PRO A 59 15.49 1.74 -0.39
C PRO A 59 15.42 2.17 -1.86
N ALA A 60 15.82 1.32 -2.79
CA ALA A 60 15.80 1.56 -4.23
C ALA A 60 14.41 1.29 -4.84
N THR A 61 13.37 1.89 -4.28
CA THR A 61 11.98 1.72 -4.71
C THR A 61 11.81 2.15 -6.17
N ILE A 62 11.38 1.23 -7.04
CA ILE A 62 11.26 1.49 -8.49
C ILE A 62 9.82 1.48 -9.02
N GLY A 63 8.85 1.11 -8.18
CA GLY A 63 7.46 0.94 -8.59
C GLY A 63 6.46 1.24 -7.48
N SER A 64 5.17 1.25 -7.83
CA SER A 64 4.09 1.50 -6.88
C SER A 64 3.02 0.42 -6.96
N TYR A 65 2.81 -0.26 -5.83
CA TYR A 65 1.68 -1.17 -5.65
C TYR A 65 0.35 -0.44 -5.46
N TRP A 66 0.35 0.69 -4.76
CA TRP A 66 -0.86 1.41 -4.42
C TRP A 66 -1.20 2.49 -5.46
N GLY A 67 -2.25 2.23 -6.25
CA GLY A 67 -2.82 3.17 -7.21
C GLY A 67 -4.31 2.97 -7.42
N GLU A 68 -4.84 3.39 -8.56
CA GLU A 68 -6.27 3.48 -8.81
C GLU A 68 -7.02 2.17 -8.59
N ILE A 69 -6.45 1.06 -9.03
CA ILE A 69 -7.06 -0.26 -8.89
C ILE A 69 -7.17 -0.60 -7.39
N GLN A 70 -6.09 -0.48 -6.63
CA GLN A 70 -6.09 -0.81 -5.20
C GLN A 70 -6.94 0.17 -4.39
N GLY A 71 -6.89 1.47 -4.69
CA GLY A 71 -7.71 2.48 -4.03
C GLY A 71 -9.20 2.23 -4.23
N ASN A 72 -9.65 1.93 -5.46
CA ASN A 72 -11.06 1.62 -5.71
C ASN A 72 -11.49 0.30 -5.06
N ILE A 73 -10.64 -0.73 -5.10
CA ILE A 73 -10.96 -2.00 -4.47
C ILE A 73 -11.01 -1.84 -2.94
N ALA A 74 -10.06 -1.14 -2.33
CA ALA A 74 -9.99 -1.02 -0.87
C ALA A 74 -10.92 0.04 -0.27
N LEU A 75 -11.59 0.85 -1.09
CA LEU A 75 -12.41 2.00 -0.71
C LEU A 75 -13.38 1.75 0.45
N ALA A 76 -14.06 0.59 0.46
CA ALA A 76 -15.06 0.27 1.48
C ALA A 76 -14.49 -0.31 2.77
N TRP A 77 -13.17 -0.54 2.84
CA TRP A 77 -12.57 -1.37 3.88
C TRP A 77 -11.43 -0.72 4.64
N VAL A 78 -10.75 0.27 4.05
CA VAL A 78 -9.52 0.84 4.60
C VAL A 78 -9.55 2.36 4.54
N VAL A 79 -8.89 3.01 5.51
CA VAL A 79 -8.83 4.47 5.63
C VAL A 79 -7.68 5.10 4.84
N GLY A 80 -6.75 4.28 4.34
CA GLY A 80 -5.62 4.73 3.52
C GLY A 80 -4.44 3.75 3.54
N PRO A 81 -3.50 3.87 2.58
CA PRO A 81 -2.22 3.16 2.61
C PRO A 81 -1.15 3.88 3.44
N VAL A 82 -0.30 3.06 4.05
CA VAL A 82 1.04 3.40 4.53
C VAL A 82 2.02 2.50 3.80
N THR A 83 3.02 3.07 3.13
CA THR A 83 4.03 2.29 2.42
C THR A 83 5.42 2.91 2.55
N ASP A 84 6.46 2.08 2.63
CA ASP A 84 7.84 2.53 2.44
C ASP A 84 8.27 2.53 0.95
N GLY A 85 7.36 2.12 0.07
CA GLY A 85 7.45 2.26 -1.38
C GLY A 85 6.79 3.52 -1.93
N GLY A 86 6.47 3.46 -3.23
CA GLY A 86 5.77 4.53 -3.92
C GLY A 86 4.24 4.43 -3.84
N VAL A 87 3.57 5.58 -3.91
CA VAL A 87 2.11 5.71 -4.17
C VAL A 87 1.85 6.44 -5.50
N ARG A 88 0.67 6.24 -6.10
CA ARG A 88 0.29 6.87 -7.38
C ARG A 88 -1.18 7.28 -7.46
N ASP A 89 -1.55 7.92 -8.57
CA ASP A 89 -2.95 8.33 -8.89
C ASP A 89 -3.55 9.34 -7.89
N LEU A 90 -2.74 10.31 -7.46
CA LEU A 90 -3.05 11.27 -6.38
C LEU A 90 -4.32 12.11 -6.60
N ARG A 91 -4.76 12.31 -7.86
CA ARG A 91 -5.97 13.11 -8.15
C ARG A 91 -7.25 12.55 -7.51
N LYS A 92 -7.28 11.23 -7.29
CA LYS A 92 -8.43 10.52 -6.70
C LYS A 92 -8.28 10.28 -5.20
N GLN A 93 -7.23 10.84 -4.58
CA GLN A 93 -6.89 10.64 -3.16
C GLN A 93 -8.03 11.02 -2.22
N LYS A 94 -8.76 12.13 -2.46
CA LYS A 94 -9.93 12.52 -1.65
C LYS A 94 -10.98 11.41 -1.51
N LYS A 95 -11.07 10.51 -2.50
CA LYS A 95 -11.97 9.36 -2.48
C LYS A 95 -11.43 8.21 -1.62
N TRP A 96 -10.11 8.01 -1.60
CA TRP A 96 -9.46 6.80 -1.06
C TRP A 96 -8.75 7.02 0.30
N GLY A 97 -8.93 8.19 0.91
CA GLY A 97 -8.38 8.52 2.22
C GLY A 97 -6.99 9.16 2.16
N PHE A 98 -6.16 8.92 3.18
CA PHE A 98 -4.81 9.50 3.27
C PHE A 98 -3.78 8.59 2.61
N PHE A 99 -2.72 9.18 2.05
CA PHE A 99 -1.60 8.46 1.45
C PHE A 99 -0.32 8.78 2.21
N LEU A 100 0.23 7.80 2.94
CA LEU A 100 1.59 7.86 3.48
C LEU A 100 2.50 6.98 2.64
N GLY A 101 3.59 7.57 2.12
CA GLY A 101 4.51 6.92 1.20
C GLY A 101 5.90 7.52 1.29
N LYS A 102 6.93 6.80 0.80
CA LYS A 102 8.27 7.37 0.64
C LYS A 102 8.28 8.41 -0.49
N GLU A 103 7.69 8.05 -1.63
CA GLU A 103 7.71 8.84 -2.85
C GLU A 103 6.48 8.62 -3.75
N VAL A 104 6.36 9.46 -4.78
CA VAL A 104 5.32 9.33 -5.80
C VAL A 104 5.96 8.65 -7.01
N LEU A 105 5.48 7.46 -7.35
CA LEU A 105 6.01 6.65 -8.45
C LEU A 105 4.88 6.21 -9.37
N VAL A 106 5.18 5.91 -10.63
CA VAL A 106 4.22 5.19 -11.49
C VAL A 106 4.34 3.68 -11.26
N SER A 107 3.47 2.90 -11.89
CA SER A 107 3.46 1.43 -11.80
C SER A 107 4.57 0.78 -12.66
N HIS A 108 5.81 1.27 -12.60
CA HIS A 108 6.93 0.61 -13.27
C HIS A 108 7.29 -0.72 -12.58
N GLY A 109 7.94 -1.62 -13.33
CA GLY A 109 8.39 -2.93 -12.86
C GLY A 109 7.34 -4.03 -12.93
N TYR A 110 7.67 -5.18 -12.35
CA TYR A 110 6.84 -6.38 -12.26
C TYR A 110 6.05 -6.42 -10.95
N VAL A 111 5.40 -5.30 -10.59
CA VAL A 111 4.74 -5.12 -9.30
C VAL A 111 3.76 -6.25 -9.00
N HIS A 112 4.05 -7.03 -7.96
CA HIS A 112 3.20 -8.11 -7.48
C HIS A 112 3.31 -8.23 -5.96
N ALA A 113 2.27 -8.74 -5.32
CA ALA A 113 2.34 -9.06 -3.90
C ALA A 113 3.05 -10.40 -3.67
N VAL A 114 3.86 -10.44 -2.61
CA VAL A 114 4.62 -11.60 -2.17
C VAL A 114 4.00 -12.23 -0.93
N ALA A 115 3.47 -11.42 -0.02
CA ALA A 115 2.84 -11.88 1.21
C ALA A 115 1.77 -10.90 1.70
N TYR A 116 0.82 -11.40 2.51
CA TYR A 116 -0.18 -10.61 3.22
C TYR A 116 -0.33 -11.11 4.66
N ASN A 117 -0.69 -10.23 5.59
CA ASN A 117 -0.86 -10.52 7.02
C ASN A 117 0.37 -11.17 7.67
N VAL A 118 1.56 -10.70 7.29
CA VAL A 118 2.84 -11.09 7.88
C VAL A 118 3.39 -9.94 8.73
N PRO A 119 4.24 -10.21 9.75
CA PRO A 119 4.93 -9.16 10.46
C PRO A 119 5.67 -8.23 9.49
N TRP A 120 5.57 -6.92 9.72
CA TRP A 120 6.33 -5.94 8.97
C TRP A 120 7.80 -6.02 9.41
N MET A 121 8.68 -6.41 8.50
CA MET A 121 10.14 -6.40 8.64
C MET A 121 10.76 -5.31 7.76
#